data_AF-A0A8K0SY56-F1
#
_entry.id   AF-A0A8K0SY56-F1
#
_cell.length_a   1.000
_cell.length_b   1.000
_cell.length_c   1.000
_cell.angle_alpha   90.00
_cell.angle_beta   90.00
_cell.angle_gamma   90.00
#
_symmetry.space_group_name_H-M   'P 1'
#
loop_
_entity.id
_entity.type
_entity.pdbx_description
1 polymer ?
#
loop_
_entity_poly.entity_id
_entity_poly.type
_entity_poly.pdbx_seq_one_letter_code
_entity_poly.pdbx_strand_id
1 'polypeptide(L)'
;MASRHINLACLIFLLFVAFSSVLEAANLATRKEPRGELGVRLDHHFAVNGRNKKQGPDRAFRWLFSTYIVFKESVADIEPAQLQQIAIDAHQEMRDDIAQYAVDVDKEDQGVLPTVMTILAFDNQIILSSSQKGANGFIDGLEESPVRVALNICRAAFAQGSTPGKRQPQSGTRPDHRYSRKCGEVYAFHHYYQLNKQPLKKRNARVLAVSFEEYGEPAVYVPPCGTDRKVKSVGM
;
A
#
# COMPACT_ATOMS: atom_id res chain seq x y z
N MET A 1 -17.64 21.47 57.33
CA MET A 1 -18.19 20.94 56.05
C MET A 1 -17.71 21.85 54.94
N ALA A 2 -16.63 21.48 54.25
CA ALA A 2 -16.12 22.26 53.11
C ALA A 2 -16.84 21.80 51.85
N SER A 3 -17.73 22.66 51.34
CA SER A 3 -18.44 22.46 50.07
C SER A 3 -17.44 22.44 48.92
N ARG A 4 -17.23 21.25 48.33
CA ARG A 4 -16.42 21.07 47.12
C ARG A 4 -17.24 21.54 45.92
N HIS A 5 -17.23 22.84 45.65
CA HIS A 5 -17.69 23.36 44.36
C HIS A 5 -16.65 22.98 43.31
N ILE A 6 -16.86 21.84 42.64
CA ILE A 6 -16.13 21.54 41.40
C ILE A 6 -16.56 22.61 40.40
N ASN A 7 -15.64 23.51 40.05
CA ASN A 7 -15.87 24.54 39.06
C ASN A 7 -16.34 23.89 37.75
N LEU A 8 -17.49 24.32 37.23
CA LEU A 8 -18.04 23.85 35.96
C LEU A 8 -17.00 23.90 34.82
N ALA A 9 -16.09 24.89 34.86
CA ALA A 9 -14.96 25.01 33.95
C ALA A 9 -13.97 23.83 34.03
N CYS A 10 -13.68 23.30 35.23
CA CYS A 10 -12.84 22.10 35.38
C CYS A 10 -13.55 20.86 34.84
N LEU A 11 -14.88 20.78 34.98
CA LEU A 11 -15.67 19.64 34.50
C LEU A 11 -15.76 19.65 32.95
N ILE A 12 -15.93 20.83 32.36
CA ILE A 12 -15.87 21.05 30.90
C ILE A 12 -14.46 20.76 30.37
N PHE A 13 -13.40 21.20 31.06
CA PHE A 13 -12.03 20.93 30.65
C PHE A 13 -11.67 19.43 30.75
N LEU A 14 -12.12 18.74 31.79
CA LEU A 14 -11.96 17.28 31.92
C LEU A 14 -12.75 16.52 30.85
N LEU A 15 -13.96 16.97 30.50
CA LEU A 15 -14.72 16.45 29.36
C LEU A 15 -13.98 16.71 28.05
N PHE A 16 -13.45 17.91 27.83
CA PHE A 16 -12.69 18.22 26.63
C PHE A 16 -11.41 17.40 26.54
N VAL A 17 -10.67 17.19 27.63
CA VAL A 17 -9.46 16.35 27.66
C VAL A 17 -9.81 14.87 27.46
N ALA A 18 -10.90 14.38 28.06
CA ALA A 18 -11.38 13.02 27.85
C ALA A 18 -11.86 12.80 26.39
N PHE A 19 -12.48 13.80 25.77
CA PHE A 19 -12.87 13.77 24.35
C PHE A 19 -11.68 14.00 23.40
N SER A 20 -10.66 14.76 23.81
CA SER A 20 -9.43 14.97 23.02
C SER A 20 -8.60 13.69 22.90
N SER A 21 -8.71 12.79 23.89
CA SER A 21 -8.13 11.44 23.80
C SER A 21 -8.90 10.49 22.87
N VAL A 22 -10.06 10.90 22.37
CA VAL A 22 -10.81 10.22 21.29
C VAL A 22 -10.50 10.87 19.93
N LEU A 23 -9.26 11.31 19.73
CA LEU A 23 -8.68 11.36 18.39
C LEU A 23 -8.44 9.91 17.98
N GLU A 24 -9.44 9.34 17.31
CA GLU A 24 -9.52 7.93 16.93
C GLU A 24 -8.32 7.56 16.05
N ALA A 25 -7.30 6.95 16.66
CA ALA A 25 -6.20 6.34 15.94
C ALA A 25 -6.63 4.94 15.48
N ALA A 26 -6.21 4.54 14.28
CA ALA A 26 -6.49 3.22 13.74
C ALA A 26 -6.25 2.07 14.76
N ASN A 27 -7.23 1.18 14.92
CA ASN A 27 -7.18 0.06 15.85
C ASN A 27 -6.39 -1.13 15.28
N LEU A 28 -5.07 -1.02 15.30
CA LEU A 28 -4.16 -2.08 14.84
C LEU A 28 -3.76 -3.09 15.93
N ALA A 29 -4.44 -3.13 17.08
CA ALA A 29 -4.08 -4.01 18.20
C ALA A 29 -4.14 -5.50 17.82
N THR A 30 -5.09 -5.85 16.96
CA THR A 30 -5.28 -7.22 16.47
C THR A 30 -5.36 -7.22 14.97
N ARG A 31 -4.72 -8.20 14.32
CA ARG A 31 -4.99 -8.52 12.92
C ARG A 31 -6.46 -8.90 12.75
N LYS A 32 -7.10 -8.40 11.69
CA LYS A 32 -8.45 -8.80 11.27
C LYS A 32 -8.37 -9.78 10.11
N GLU A 33 -9.35 -10.67 10.01
CA GLU A 33 -9.50 -11.56 8.86
C GLU A 33 -10.12 -10.78 7.68
N PRO A 34 -9.72 -11.10 6.43
CA PRO A 34 -10.33 -10.49 5.25
C PRO A 34 -11.81 -10.87 5.14
N ARG A 35 -12.61 -9.99 4.53
CA ARG A 35 -14.06 -10.20 4.35
C ARG A 35 -14.45 -10.69 2.96
N GLY A 36 -13.64 -10.38 1.95
CA GLY A 36 -13.95 -10.72 0.57
C GLY A 36 -13.38 -12.07 0.12
N GLU A 37 -13.83 -12.52 -1.05
CA GLU A 37 -13.53 -13.84 -1.61
C GLU A 37 -12.07 -13.98 -2.04
N LEU A 38 -11.44 -12.90 -2.50
CA LEU A 38 -10.03 -12.87 -2.88
C LEU A 38 -9.12 -12.85 -1.63
N GLY A 39 -9.68 -12.58 -0.46
CA GLY A 39 -8.96 -12.59 0.81
C GLY A 39 -7.99 -11.41 0.96
N VAL A 40 -8.25 -10.29 0.28
CA VAL A 40 -7.41 -9.08 0.38
C VAL A 40 -7.46 -8.54 1.80
N ARG A 41 -6.30 -8.35 2.40
CA ARG A 41 -6.18 -7.88 3.79
C ARG A 41 -5.04 -6.91 3.98
N LEU A 42 -5.16 -6.10 5.02
CA LEU A 42 -4.08 -5.28 5.53
C LEU A 42 -2.90 -6.16 5.90
N ASP A 43 -1.74 -5.75 5.38
CA ASP A 43 -0.47 -6.35 5.70
C ASP A 43 -0.02 -5.86 7.09
N HIS A 44 -0.61 -6.47 8.11
CA HIS A 44 -0.60 -5.99 9.51
C HIS A 44 0.81 -5.77 10.06
N HIS A 45 1.77 -6.61 9.67
CA HIS A 45 3.17 -6.46 10.04
C HIS A 45 3.76 -5.13 9.55
N PHE A 46 3.45 -4.73 8.30
CA PHE A 46 3.89 -3.45 7.76
C PHE A 46 3.21 -2.28 8.46
N ALA A 47 1.91 -2.38 8.73
CA ALA A 47 1.15 -1.33 9.39
C ALA A 47 1.67 -1.04 10.80
N VAL A 48 1.91 -2.08 11.61
CA VAL A 48 2.36 -1.93 13.01
C VAL A 48 3.84 -1.52 13.10
N ASN A 49 4.72 -2.15 12.32
CA ASN A 49 6.17 -1.89 12.40
C ASN A 49 6.61 -0.67 11.59
N GLY A 50 5.75 -0.16 10.71
CA GLY A 50 5.98 1.04 9.92
C GLY A 50 5.73 2.35 10.64
N ARG A 51 5.40 2.34 11.94
CA ARG A 51 4.85 3.51 12.65
C ARG A 51 5.87 4.65 12.77
N ASN A 52 5.66 5.73 12.02
CA ASN A 52 6.41 6.98 12.19
C ASN A 52 5.72 7.90 13.21
N LYS A 53 6.16 7.84 14.47
CA LYS A 53 5.62 8.63 15.60
C LYS A 53 5.74 10.16 15.43
N LYS A 54 6.50 10.65 14.45
CA LYS A 54 6.63 12.08 14.14
C LYS A 54 5.56 12.60 13.18
N GLN A 55 4.68 11.73 12.67
CA GLN A 55 3.61 12.09 11.74
C GLN A 55 2.24 11.93 12.43
N GLY A 56 1.23 12.64 11.93
CA GLY A 56 -0.17 12.49 12.39
C GLY A 56 -0.68 11.05 12.25
N PRO A 57 -1.77 10.68 12.95
CA PRO A 57 -2.22 9.29 13.11
C PRO A 57 -2.31 8.53 11.78
N ASP A 58 -2.85 9.15 10.73
CA ASP A 58 -3.10 8.47 9.44
C ASP A 58 -1.85 8.30 8.58
N ARG A 59 -0.90 9.23 8.73
CA ARG A 59 0.39 9.19 8.03
C ARG A 59 1.45 8.40 8.80
N ALA A 60 1.17 8.09 10.07
CA ALA A 60 2.08 7.34 10.92
C ALA A 60 2.20 5.89 10.46
N PHE A 61 1.18 5.28 9.85
CA PHE A 61 1.19 3.85 9.49
C PHE A 61 1.62 3.61 8.04
N ARG A 62 2.09 2.40 7.75
CA ARG A 62 2.30 1.93 6.37
C ARG A 62 1.08 1.11 5.95
N TRP A 63 0.22 1.73 5.16
CA TRP A 63 -0.96 1.07 4.60
C TRP A 63 -0.55 0.31 3.35
N LEU A 64 -0.63 -1.01 3.44
CA LEU A 64 -0.32 -1.96 2.37
C LEU A 64 -1.31 -3.11 2.49
N PHE A 65 -1.86 -3.56 1.37
CA PHE A 65 -2.82 -4.65 1.33
C PHE A 65 -2.34 -5.69 0.35
N SER A 66 -2.51 -6.95 0.70
CA SER A 66 -2.06 -8.05 -0.14
C SER A 66 -2.92 -9.29 0.05
N THR A 67 -2.90 -10.15 -0.96
CA THR A 67 -3.38 -11.54 -0.87
C THR A 67 -2.55 -12.42 -1.79
N TYR A 68 -2.60 -13.72 -1.52
CA TYR A 68 -1.94 -14.76 -2.29
C TYR A 68 -2.95 -15.88 -2.55
N ILE A 69 -3.21 -16.12 -3.83
CA ILE A 69 -4.24 -17.03 -4.30
C ILE A 69 -3.57 -18.14 -5.11
N VAL A 70 -3.94 -19.38 -4.82
CA VAL A 70 -3.48 -20.58 -5.54
C VAL A 70 -4.66 -21.21 -6.26
N PHE A 71 -4.55 -21.33 -7.57
CA PHE A 71 -5.53 -21.94 -8.45
C PHE A 71 -5.22 -23.43 -8.64
N LYS A 72 -6.25 -24.22 -8.96
CA LYS A 72 -6.06 -25.62 -9.34
C LYS A 72 -5.32 -25.76 -10.68
N GLU A 73 -5.59 -24.82 -11.58
CA GLU A 73 -5.08 -24.81 -12.95
C GLU A 73 -4.12 -23.66 -13.17
N SER A 74 -3.39 -23.71 -14.28
CA SER A 74 -2.49 -22.65 -14.71
C SER A 74 -3.24 -21.32 -14.85
N VAL A 75 -2.64 -20.23 -14.36
CA VAL A 75 -3.13 -18.88 -14.55
C VAL A 75 -2.63 -18.27 -15.86
N ALA A 76 -1.92 -19.01 -16.71
CA ALA A 76 -1.38 -18.51 -17.97
C ALA A 76 -2.46 -18.06 -18.95
N ASP A 77 -3.60 -18.76 -18.96
CA ASP A 77 -4.71 -18.52 -19.90
C ASP A 77 -5.70 -17.46 -19.41
N ILE A 78 -5.47 -16.87 -18.23
CA ILE A 78 -6.28 -15.74 -17.76
C ILE A 78 -5.95 -14.52 -18.62
N GLU A 79 -6.98 -13.97 -19.25
CA GLU A 79 -6.87 -12.82 -20.14
C GLU A 79 -6.53 -11.53 -19.37
N PRO A 80 -5.84 -10.56 -19.99
CA PRO A 80 -5.52 -9.28 -19.33
C PRO A 80 -6.74 -8.55 -18.76
N ALA A 81 -7.90 -8.62 -19.44
CA ALA A 81 -9.15 -8.04 -18.96
C ALA A 81 -9.68 -8.75 -17.70
N GLN A 82 -9.53 -10.07 -17.59
CA GLN A 82 -9.90 -10.81 -16.39
C GLN A 82 -8.95 -10.49 -15.24
N LEU A 83 -7.64 -10.36 -15.50
CA LEU A 83 -6.68 -9.87 -14.50
C LEU A 83 -7.08 -8.46 -14.04
N GLN A 84 -7.45 -7.55 -14.95
CA GLN A 84 -7.92 -6.23 -14.58
C GLN A 84 -9.14 -6.29 -13.67
N GLN A 85 -10.13 -7.13 -13.98
CA GLN A 85 -11.31 -7.31 -13.12
C GLN A 85 -10.92 -7.81 -11.73
N ILE A 86 -10.01 -8.78 -11.63
CA ILE A 86 -9.49 -9.27 -10.34
C ILE A 86 -8.84 -8.12 -9.55
N ALA A 87 -8.12 -7.20 -10.19
CA ALA A 87 -7.54 -6.03 -9.51
C ALA A 87 -8.61 -5.05 -9.03
N ILE A 88 -9.69 -4.87 -9.80
CA ILE A 88 -10.84 -4.03 -9.42
C ILE A 88 -11.52 -4.62 -8.18
N ASP A 89 -11.84 -5.91 -8.21
CA ASP A 89 -12.48 -6.62 -7.11
C ASP A 89 -11.58 -6.60 -5.86
N ALA A 90 -10.26 -6.82 -6.04
CA ALA A 90 -9.29 -6.75 -4.95
C ALA A 90 -9.14 -5.35 -4.33
N HIS A 91 -9.25 -4.29 -5.16
CA HIS A 91 -9.25 -2.92 -4.65
C HIS A 91 -10.49 -2.65 -3.80
N GLN A 92 -11.65 -3.13 -4.25
CA GLN A 92 -12.89 -3.01 -3.48
C GLN A 92 -12.79 -3.76 -2.15
N GLU A 93 -12.29 -5.00 -2.12
CA GLU A 93 -12.06 -5.73 -0.87
C GLU A 93 -11.10 -5.01 0.08
N MET A 94 -10.04 -4.39 -0.44
CA MET A 94 -9.12 -3.57 0.37
C MET A 94 -9.85 -2.42 1.07
N ARG A 95 -10.82 -1.78 0.40
CA ARG A 95 -11.62 -0.68 0.99
C ARG A 95 -12.51 -1.19 2.12
N ASP A 96 -13.08 -2.38 1.95
CA ASP A 96 -13.91 -2.99 2.97
C ASP A 96 -13.06 -3.52 4.15
N ASP A 97 -11.83 -3.95 3.88
CA ASP A 97 -10.89 -4.42 4.90
C ASP A 97 -10.34 -3.28 5.77
N ILE A 98 -10.02 -2.11 5.20
CA ILE A 98 -9.48 -0.99 6.02
C ILE A 98 -10.52 -0.46 7.02
N ALA A 99 -11.81 -0.49 6.66
CA ALA A 99 -12.91 -0.08 7.53
C ALA A 99 -12.99 -0.92 8.82
N GLN A 100 -12.40 -2.12 8.85
CA GLN A 100 -12.34 -2.96 10.05
C GLN A 100 -11.44 -2.39 11.16
N TYR A 101 -10.57 -1.44 10.81
CA TYR A 101 -9.56 -0.89 11.71
C TYR A 101 -9.95 0.47 12.31
N ALA A 102 -11.24 0.84 12.28
CA ALA A 102 -11.74 2.15 12.73
C ALA A 102 -10.96 3.31 12.10
N VAL A 103 -10.60 3.14 10.83
CA VAL A 103 -10.00 4.19 10.01
C VAL A 103 -11.16 4.85 9.30
N ASP A 104 -11.37 6.14 9.56
CA ASP A 104 -12.34 6.89 8.80
C ASP A 104 -11.78 7.10 7.38
N VAL A 105 -12.50 6.55 6.40
CA VAL A 105 -12.19 6.74 4.99
C VAL A 105 -13.27 7.65 4.45
N ASP A 106 -13.25 8.90 4.92
CA ASP A 106 -14.11 9.91 4.36
C ASP A 106 -13.80 10.06 2.86
N LYS A 107 -14.85 10.27 2.05
CA LYS A 107 -14.74 10.38 0.59
C LYS A 107 -13.79 11.49 0.14
N GLU A 108 -13.57 12.49 1.00
CA GLU A 108 -12.72 13.65 0.77
C GLU A 108 -11.27 13.43 1.24
N ASP A 109 -11.02 12.50 2.18
CA ASP A 109 -9.68 12.16 2.66
C ASP A 109 -9.33 10.69 2.39
N GLN A 110 -9.03 10.39 1.13
CA GLN A 110 -8.39 9.12 0.71
C GLN A 110 -6.93 9.01 1.18
N GLY A 111 -6.52 9.75 2.23
CA GLY A 111 -5.15 9.87 2.71
C GLY A 111 -4.52 8.54 3.13
N VAL A 112 -5.33 7.54 3.44
CA VAL A 112 -4.92 6.20 3.93
C VAL A 112 -5.03 5.09 2.89
N LEU A 113 -5.91 5.21 1.89
CA LEU A 113 -6.13 4.16 0.90
C LEU A 113 -5.10 4.23 -0.23
N PRO A 114 -4.42 3.10 -0.53
CA PRO A 114 -3.71 2.95 -1.78
C PRO A 114 -4.62 3.07 -3.00
N THR A 115 -4.15 3.76 -4.04
CA THR A 115 -4.90 3.95 -5.29
C THR A 115 -4.46 3.01 -6.40
N VAL A 116 -3.44 2.17 -6.17
CA VAL A 116 -2.94 1.21 -7.16
C VAL A 116 -3.01 -0.19 -6.59
N MET A 117 -3.55 -1.12 -7.38
CA MET A 117 -3.50 -2.56 -7.13
C MET A 117 -2.63 -3.22 -8.19
N THR A 118 -1.65 -4.01 -7.76
CA THR A 118 -0.74 -4.75 -8.63
C THR A 118 -1.04 -6.24 -8.57
N ILE A 119 -1.07 -6.88 -9.73
CA ILE A 119 -1.19 -8.33 -9.90
C ILE A 119 0.13 -8.88 -10.41
N LEU A 120 0.59 -9.95 -9.78
CA LEU A 120 1.66 -10.81 -10.25
C LEU A 120 1.13 -12.22 -10.44
N ALA A 121 0.98 -12.67 -11.68
CA ALA A 121 0.47 -13.98 -12.05
C ALA A 121 1.62 -14.87 -12.57
N PHE A 122 1.74 -16.09 -12.06
CA PHE A 122 2.79 -17.05 -12.42
C PHE A 122 2.35 -18.48 -12.10
N ASP A 123 2.70 -19.43 -12.96
CA ASP A 123 2.25 -20.84 -12.89
C ASP A 123 0.74 -20.97 -12.66
N ASN A 124 0.30 -21.35 -11.46
CA ASN A 124 -1.09 -21.47 -11.00
C ASN A 124 -1.39 -20.49 -9.84
N GLN A 125 -0.65 -19.38 -9.73
CA GLN A 125 -0.66 -18.52 -8.55
C GLN A 125 -0.82 -17.06 -8.94
N ILE A 126 -1.52 -16.31 -8.09
CA ILE A 126 -1.64 -14.85 -8.18
C ILE A 126 -1.24 -14.24 -6.83
N ILE A 127 -0.37 -13.23 -6.88
CA ILE A 127 -0.14 -12.30 -5.79
C ILE A 127 -0.80 -10.97 -6.17
N LEU A 128 -1.65 -10.48 -5.28
CA LEU A 128 -2.22 -9.14 -5.34
C LEU A 128 -1.53 -8.29 -4.27
N SER A 129 -1.09 -7.10 -4.64
CA SER A 129 -0.46 -6.18 -3.70
C SER A 129 -0.74 -4.74 -4.08
N SER A 130 -1.20 -3.95 -3.12
CA SER A 130 -1.42 -2.53 -3.35
C SER A 130 -0.11 -1.75 -3.32
N SER A 131 -0.15 -0.52 -3.84
CA SER A 131 0.89 0.47 -3.51
C SER A 131 0.87 0.80 -2.00
N GLN A 132 1.97 1.34 -1.47
CA GLN A 132 2.02 1.76 -0.08
C GLN A 132 1.50 3.20 0.08
N LYS A 133 0.62 3.43 1.05
CA LYS A 133 0.24 4.77 1.54
C LYS A 133 0.76 5.01 2.97
N GLY A 134 0.84 6.27 3.39
CA GLY A 134 1.30 6.67 4.72
C GLY A 134 2.82 6.77 4.87
N ALA A 135 3.37 6.25 5.98
CA ALA A 135 4.73 6.47 6.47
C ALA A 135 5.85 6.10 5.48
N ASN A 136 7.09 6.44 5.84
CA ASN A 136 8.28 6.38 4.98
C ASN A 136 8.31 5.14 4.09
N GLY A 137 8.66 5.39 2.82
CA GLY A 137 8.71 4.36 1.79
C GLY A 137 9.85 3.37 2.01
N PHE A 138 9.61 2.17 1.51
CA PHE A 138 10.43 0.98 1.53
C PHE A 138 10.41 0.13 2.80
N ILE A 139 10.62 -1.16 2.53
CA ILE A 139 10.77 -2.31 3.41
C ILE A 139 12.10 -2.19 4.18
N ASP A 140 12.24 -1.15 5.00
CA ASP A 140 13.34 -1.05 5.94
C ASP A 140 13.05 -2.03 7.10
N GLY A 141 13.95 -3.00 7.31
CA GLY A 141 13.88 -3.93 8.44
C GLY A 141 13.32 -5.33 8.18
N LEU A 142 12.97 -5.70 6.93
CA LEU A 142 12.66 -7.10 6.59
C LEU A 142 13.88 -7.86 6.08
N GLU A 143 13.71 -9.18 6.02
CA GLU A 143 14.68 -10.16 5.54
C GLU A 143 15.28 -9.79 4.17
N GLU A 144 16.53 -10.16 3.95
CA GLU A 144 17.20 -9.95 2.67
C GLU A 144 16.46 -10.69 1.55
N SER A 145 16.17 -9.97 0.46
CA SER A 145 15.54 -10.54 -0.73
C SER A 145 16.15 -9.92 -1.99
N PRO A 146 16.01 -10.57 -3.16
CA PRO A 146 16.46 -10.00 -4.43
C PRO A 146 15.89 -8.60 -4.68
N VAL A 147 14.68 -8.32 -4.20
CA VAL A 147 14.01 -7.01 -4.29
C VAL A 147 14.72 -5.98 -3.43
N ARG A 148 15.08 -6.33 -2.19
CA ARG A 148 15.81 -5.44 -1.28
C ARG A 148 17.20 -5.11 -1.83
N VAL A 149 17.91 -6.10 -2.36
CA VAL A 149 19.21 -5.88 -3.03
C VAL A 149 19.07 -4.91 -4.20
N ALA A 150 18.11 -5.15 -5.10
CA ALA A 150 17.87 -4.27 -6.24
C ALA A 150 17.54 -2.83 -5.81
N LEU A 151 16.73 -2.66 -4.77
CA LEU A 151 16.34 -1.34 -4.28
C LEU A 151 17.46 -0.61 -3.54
N ASN A 152 18.35 -1.33 -2.87
CA ASN A 152 19.58 -0.76 -2.31
C ASN A 152 20.51 -0.25 -3.42
N ILE A 153 20.65 -0.99 -4.51
CA ILE A 153 21.40 -0.55 -5.69
C ILE A 153 20.78 0.71 -6.29
N CYS A 154 19.45 0.71 -6.48
CA CYS A 154 18.74 1.89 -6.98
C CYS A 154 18.97 3.11 -6.07
N ARG A 155 18.83 2.95 -4.75
CA ARG A 155 19.06 4.03 -3.77
C ARG A 155 20.48 4.58 -3.87
N ALA A 156 21.48 3.72 -4.01
CA ALA A 156 22.87 4.14 -4.20
C ALA A 156 23.05 4.92 -5.51
N ALA A 157 22.47 4.43 -6.62
CA ALA A 157 22.55 5.10 -7.91
C ALA A 157 21.87 6.49 -7.91
N PHE A 158 20.70 6.61 -7.27
CA PHE A 158 20.02 7.88 -7.07
C PHE A 158 20.85 8.84 -6.21
N ALA A 159 21.46 8.35 -5.12
CA ALA A 159 22.33 9.17 -4.27
C ALA A 159 23.58 9.67 -5.01
N GLN A 160 24.07 8.92 -6.00
CA GLN A 160 25.22 9.26 -6.85
C GLN A 160 24.84 10.10 -8.08
N GLY A 161 23.55 10.42 -8.29
CA GLY A 161 23.09 11.22 -9.43
C GLY A 161 23.18 10.49 -10.79
N SER A 162 23.35 9.16 -10.78
CA SER A 162 23.65 8.36 -11.98
C SER A 162 22.42 7.87 -12.75
N THR A 163 21.22 8.39 -12.47
CA THR A 163 19.99 7.93 -13.12
C THR A 163 19.81 8.55 -14.52
N PRO A 164 19.64 7.73 -15.58
CA PRO A 164 19.32 8.23 -16.90
C PRO A 164 17.91 8.86 -16.90
N GLY A 165 17.79 10.12 -17.34
CA GLY A 165 16.53 10.61 -17.91
C GLY A 165 15.61 11.58 -17.14
N LYS A 166 15.90 12.11 -15.93
CA LYS A 166 15.36 13.44 -15.49
C LYS A 166 15.79 13.97 -14.11
N ARG A 167 15.94 15.32 -14.10
CA ARG A 167 15.96 16.39 -13.09
C ARG A 167 16.54 16.11 -11.69
N GLN A 168 17.68 16.77 -11.42
CA GLN A 168 18.12 17.13 -10.08
C GLN A 168 16.94 17.66 -9.24
N PRO A 169 16.76 17.19 -8.00
CA PRO A 169 15.73 17.71 -7.12
C PRO A 169 15.96 19.20 -6.89
N GLN A 170 14.93 20.02 -7.11
CA GLN A 170 14.94 21.40 -6.66
C GLN A 170 14.90 21.40 -5.13
N SER A 171 15.99 21.88 -4.52
CA SER A 171 16.18 22.10 -3.07
C SER A 171 16.25 20.85 -2.17
N GLY A 172 17.43 20.66 -1.55
CA GLY A 172 17.65 19.98 -0.25
C GLY A 172 17.28 18.50 -0.09
N THR A 173 16.55 17.90 -1.03
CA THR A 173 16.09 16.51 -0.96
C THR A 173 17.02 15.61 -1.78
N ARG A 174 17.41 14.46 -1.22
CA ARG A 174 18.17 13.46 -1.98
C ARG A 174 17.31 12.94 -3.13
N PRO A 175 17.87 12.71 -4.33
CA PRO A 175 17.13 12.09 -5.42
C PRO A 175 16.56 10.75 -4.93
N ASP A 176 15.29 10.48 -5.20
CA ASP A 176 14.63 9.21 -4.94
C ASP A 176 13.68 8.91 -6.12
N HIS A 177 13.20 7.67 -6.17
CA HIS A 177 12.17 7.25 -7.09
C HIS A 177 10.93 8.17 -7.00
N ARG A 178 10.26 8.46 -8.13
CA ARG A 178 9.09 9.38 -8.22
C ARG A 178 8.01 9.10 -7.15
N TYR A 179 7.79 7.83 -6.85
CA TYR A 179 6.81 7.37 -5.85
C TYR A 179 7.47 6.89 -4.55
N SER A 180 8.67 7.37 -4.21
CA SER A 180 9.42 7.02 -2.97
C SER A 180 9.50 5.52 -2.71
N ARG A 181 9.65 4.71 -3.78
CA ARG A 181 9.71 3.23 -3.73
C ARG A 181 8.46 2.56 -3.13
N LYS A 182 7.29 3.21 -3.21
CA LYS A 182 5.99 2.73 -2.70
C LYS A 182 5.11 2.01 -3.74
N CYS A 183 5.68 1.68 -4.90
CA CYS A 183 4.95 1.05 -5.99
C CYS A 183 4.50 -0.38 -5.62
N GLY A 184 3.31 -0.79 -6.06
CA GLY A 184 2.77 -2.12 -5.72
C GLY A 184 3.59 -3.27 -6.27
N GLU A 185 4.29 -3.07 -7.40
CA GLU A 185 5.22 -4.04 -7.99
C GLU A 185 6.34 -4.43 -7.00
N VAL A 186 6.83 -3.48 -6.20
CA VAL A 186 7.86 -3.74 -5.20
C VAL A 186 7.38 -4.76 -4.17
N TYR A 187 6.14 -4.59 -3.69
CA TYR A 187 5.56 -5.47 -2.68
C TYR A 187 5.11 -6.80 -3.27
N ALA A 188 4.53 -6.81 -4.46
CA ALA A 188 4.20 -8.05 -5.18
C ALA A 188 5.44 -8.92 -5.40
N PHE A 189 6.56 -8.33 -5.83
CA PHE A 189 7.82 -9.06 -5.96
C PHE A 189 8.39 -9.46 -4.59
N HIS A 190 8.27 -8.62 -3.56
CA HIS A 190 8.72 -8.97 -2.22
C HIS A 190 7.99 -10.23 -1.71
N HIS A 191 6.66 -10.25 -1.78
CA HIS A 191 5.86 -11.41 -1.39
C HIS A 191 6.20 -12.64 -2.21
N TYR A 192 6.44 -12.49 -3.52
CA TYR A 192 6.89 -13.59 -4.36
C TYR A 192 8.17 -14.23 -3.81
N TYR A 193 9.19 -13.42 -3.49
CA TYR A 193 10.48 -13.93 -3.01
C TYR A 193 10.47 -14.39 -1.55
N GLN A 194 9.44 -14.06 -0.77
CA GLN A 194 9.19 -14.69 0.53
C GLN A 194 8.73 -16.15 0.38
N LEU A 195 8.01 -16.46 -0.71
CA LEU A 195 7.45 -17.78 -0.96
C LEU A 195 8.30 -18.62 -1.93
N ASN A 196 9.09 -17.97 -2.79
CA ASN A 196 9.78 -18.59 -3.89
C ASN A 196 11.25 -18.15 -3.98
N LYS A 197 12.13 -19.07 -4.36
CA LYS A 197 13.56 -18.78 -4.57
C LYS A 197 13.94 -18.63 -6.06
N GLN A 198 13.05 -19.05 -6.95
CA GLN A 198 13.33 -19.05 -8.39
C GLN A 198 13.17 -17.64 -8.98
N PRO A 199 13.97 -17.22 -9.97
CA PRO A 199 13.75 -15.94 -10.64
C PRO A 199 12.47 -15.92 -11.48
N LEU A 200 11.70 -14.81 -11.40
CA LEU A 200 10.44 -14.61 -12.15
C LEU A 200 10.59 -14.82 -13.67
N LYS A 201 11.75 -14.47 -14.24
CA LYS A 201 12.05 -14.65 -15.68
C LYS A 201 11.92 -16.12 -16.14
N LYS A 202 12.10 -17.09 -15.23
CA LYS A 202 12.00 -18.53 -15.54
C LYS A 202 10.57 -19.08 -15.41
N ARG A 203 9.61 -18.27 -14.98
CA ARG A 203 8.26 -18.69 -14.58
C ARG A 203 7.15 -18.09 -15.48
N ASN A 204 7.54 -17.49 -16.61
CA ASN A 204 6.63 -16.76 -17.51
C ASN A 204 5.69 -15.79 -16.75
N ALA A 205 6.21 -15.15 -15.71
CA ALA A 205 5.42 -14.31 -14.83
C ALA A 205 4.89 -13.07 -15.57
N ARG A 206 3.64 -12.73 -15.30
CA ARG A 206 2.93 -11.57 -15.86
C ARG A 206 2.63 -10.58 -14.74
N VAL A 207 2.86 -9.30 -15.00
CA VAL A 207 2.62 -8.22 -14.04
C VAL A 207 1.70 -7.18 -14.64
N LEU A 208 0.72 -6.73 -13.85
CA LEU A 208 -0.27 -5.73 -14.21
C LEU A 208 -0.45 -4.78 -13.04
N ALA A 209 -0.50 -3.47 -13.27
CA ALA A 209 -0.87 -2.50 -12.26
C ALA A 209 -2.08 -1.69 -12.74
N VAL A 210 -3.05 -1.52 -11.85
CA VAL A 210 -4.32 -0.83 -12.13
C VAL A 210 -4.46 0.31 -11.12
N SER A 211 -4.70 1.53 -11.60
CA SER A 211 -4.96 2.71 -10.78
C SER A 211 -6.43 3.04 -10.72
N PHE A 212 -6.82 3.50 -9.54
CA PHE A 212 -8.14 3.94 -9.14
C PHE A 212 -7.96 5.39 -8.70
N GLU A 213 -7.96 6.31 -9.68
CA GLU A 213 -7.62 7.72 -9.44
C GLU A 213 -8.66 8.42 -8.55
N GLU A 214 -9.96 8.12 -8.73
CA GLU A 214 -11.07 8.65 -7.91
C GLU A 214 -12.29 7.72 -7.92
N TYR A 215 -13.23 7.95 -6.99
CA TYR A 215 -14.46 7.15 -6.87
C TYR A 215 -15.36 7.32 -8.09
N GLY A 216 -15.61 6.24 -8.82
CA GLY A 216 -16.48 6.23 -10.00
C GLY A 216 -15.76 6.46 -11.33
N GLU A 217 -14.46 6.75 -11.30
CA GLU A 217 -13.63 6.81 -12.51
C GLU A 217 -13.23 5.39 -12.96
N PRO A 218 -13.08 5.16 -14.28
CA PRO A 218 -12.69 3.86 -14.80
C PRO A 218 -11.26 3.53 -14.35
N ALA A 219 -11.07 2.27 -13.96
CA ALA A 219 -9.77 1.76 -13.57
C ALA A 219 -8.79 1.78 -14.77
N VAL A 220 -7.63 2.39 -14.61
CA VAL A 220 -6.66 2.58 -15.72
C VAL A 220 -5.40 1.74 -15.55
N TYR A 221 -4.85 1.25 -16.67
CA TYR A 221 -3.57 0.54 -16.64
C TYR A 221 -2.41 1.50 -16.39
N VAL A 222 -1.64 1.19 -15.35
CA VAL A 222 -0.42 1.90 -15.01
C VAL A 222 0.78 1.11 -15.53
N PRO A 223 1.58 1.65 -16.46
CA PRO A 223 2.81 1.01 -16.84
C PRO A 223 3.83 1.05 -15.68
N PRO A 224 4.77 0.10 -15.63
CA PRO A 224 5.83 0.13 -14.62
C PRO A 224 6.54 1.48 -14.61
N CYS A 225 6.73 2.01 -13.41
CA CYS A 225 7.50 3.22 -13.18
C CYS A 225 8.92 3.10 -13.77
N GLY A 226 9.48 4.22 -14.26
CA GLY A 226 10.80 4.22 -14.92
C GLY A 226 10.80 3.71 -16.38
N THR A 227 9.62 3.41 -16.93
CA THR A 227 9.46 3.21 -18.37
C THR A 227 8.86 4.46 -19.02
N ASP A 228 9.26 4.79 -20.26
CA ASP A 228 8.66 5.91 -21.03
C ASP A 228 7.24 5.58 -21.55
N ARG A 229 6.62 4.53 -21.03
CA ARG A 229 5.29 4.08 -21.46
C ARG A 229 4.23 4.99 -20.85
N LYS A 230 3.26 5.42 -21.66
CA LYS A 230 2.13 6.24 -21.22
C LYS A 230 1.04 5.39 -20.58
N VAL A 231 0.35 5.95 -19.59
CA VAL A 231 -0.90 5.40 -19.03
C VAL A 231 -1.89 5.26 -20.18
N LYS A 232 -2.53 4.08 -20.29
CA LYS A 232 -3.59 3.84 -21.26
C LYS A 232 -4.90 3.75 -20.50
N SER A 233 -5.79 4.72 -20.75
CA SER A 233 -7.20 4.59 -20.38
C SER A 233 -7.82 3.49 -21.24
N VAL A 234 -8.54 2.57 -20.61
CA VAL A 234 -9.32 1.57 -21.32
C VAL A 234 -10.75 2.04 -21.27
N GLY A 235 -11.33 2.35 -22.43
CA GLY A 235 -12.76 2.60 -22.53
C GLY A 235 -13.51 1.32 -22.14
N MET A 236 -14.49 1.46 -21.25
CA MET A 236 -15.50 0.44 -21.01
C MET A 236 -16.29 0.16 -22.30
#